data_AF-A0A9W9VWX3-F1
#
_entry.id   AF-A0A9W9VWX3-F1
#
_cell.length_a   1.000
_cell.length_b   1.000
_cell.length_c   1.000
_cell.angle_alpha   90.00
_cell.angle_beta   90.00
_cell.angle_gamma   90.00
#
_symmetry.space_group_name_H-M   'P 1'
#
loop_
_entity.id
_entity.type
_entity.pdbx_description
1 polymer ?
#
loop_
_entity_poly.entity_id
_entity_poly.type
_entity_poly.pdbx_seq_one_letter_code
_entity_poly.pdbx_strand_id
1 'polypeptide(L)'
;MSMESSDEPSKWVCRLESYFDNELYCGTGFVVNIPETNKLCILTAGHNITRKGAGDLRKIQVTFPNKPVIEDVKPEDCFTSHIYKENPTIDSTSASAFWDFGLISIDPVKYKVAPDLFPGGCAFNVWRTKQDLLANQVTVHGYRKGEPGQTKGTSSLDRVDAHALYYYIDTIGGVSGGPIFSLDDDGNYVAVGIQ
;
A
#
# COMPACT_ATOMS: atom_id res chain seq x y z
N MET A 1 -6.11 20.15 -13.69
CA MET A 1 -4.95 20.02 -12.80
C MET A 1 -5.38 19.06 -11.70
N SER A 2 -4.79 17.87 -11.63
CA SER A 2 -5.04 16.94 -10.52
C SER A 2 -4.51 17.61 -9.25
N MET A 3 -5.37 17.84 -8.26
CA MET A 3 -4.93 18.31 -6.94
C MET A 3 -4.21 17.13 -6.29
N GLU A 4 -2.92 17.30 -5.97
CA GLU A 4 -2.26 16.39 -5.05
C GLU A 4 -3.09 16.34 -3.77
N SER A 5 -3.45 15.13 -3.33
CA SER A 5 -4.14 14.98 -2.06
C SER A 5 -3.21 15.48 -0.96
N SER A 6 -3.64 16.53 -0.26
CA SER A 6 -2.87 17.22 0.79
C SER A 6 -3.45 16.97 2.18
N ASP A 7 -4.34 15.99 2.31
CA ASP A 7 -4.89 15.59 3.60
C ASP A 7 -3.86 14.81 4.41
N GLU A 8 -4.10 14.69 5.70
CA GLU A 8 -3.14 14.07 6.61
C GLU A 8 -2.70 12.66 6.16
N PRO A 9 -3.59 11.76 5.68
CA PRO A 9 -3.19 10.42 5.27
C PRO A 9 -2.20 10.39 4.12
N SER A 10 -2.25 11.38 3.23
CA SER A 10 -1.43 11.43 2.02
C SER A 10 0.07 11.37 2.28
N LYS A 11 0.54 11.93 3.40
CA LYS A 11 1.96 11.90 3.76
C LYS A 11 2.51 10.49 3.94
N TRP A 12 1.66 9.52 4.30
CA TRP A 12 2.05 8.13 4.53
C TRP A 12 2.04 7.28 3.26
N VAL A 13 1.46 7.76 2.16
CA VAL A 13 1.25 6.97 0.94
C VAL A 13 2.37 7.22 -0.05
N CYS A 14 2.98 6.17 -0.56
CA CYS A 14 4.08 6.24 -1.51
C CYS A 14 3.76 5.57 -2.84
N ARG A 15 4.37 6.07 -3.91
CA ARG A 15 4.44 5.39 -5.20
C ARG A 15 5.53 4.34 -5.16
N LEU A 16 5.23 3.18 -5.74
CA LEU A 16 6.18 2.09 -5.95
C LEU A 16 6.45 1.91 -7.44
N GLU A 17 7.72 1.82 -7.80
CA GLU A 17 8.17 1.43 -9.13
C GLU A 17 9.01 0.16 -8.99
N SER A 18 8.39 -0.97 -9.33
CA SER A 18 8.96 -2.31 -9.18
C SER A 18 9.55 -2.78 -10.49
N TYR A 19 10.86 -3.01 -10.48
CA TYR A 19 11.62 -3.44 -11.65
C TYR A 19 11.81 -4.95 -11.56
N PHE A 20 11.11 -5.68 -12.42
CA PHE A 20 11.31 -7.11 -12.62
C PHE A 20 12.18 -7.33 -13.86
N ASP A 21 12.66 -8.57 -14.08
CA ASP A 21 13.47 -8.93 -15.25
C ASP A 21 12.93 -8.42 -16.58
N ASN A 22 11.61 -8.50 -16.74
CA ASN A 22 10.99 -8.32 -18.04
C ASN A 22 10.24 -6.99 -18.17
N GLU A 23 9.93 -6.31 -17.05
CA GLU A 23 9.00 -5.18 -17.08
C GLU A 23 9.09 -4.31 -15.82
N LEU A 24 8.73 -3.03 -15.98
CA LEU A 24 8.46 -2.09 -14.91
C LEU A 24 6.97 -2.10 -14.58
N TYR A 25 6.65 -2.30 -13.29
CA TYR A 25 5.30 -2.16 -12.76
C TYR A 25 5.23 -0.98 -11.79
N CYS A 26 4.09 -0.29 -11.81
CA CYS A 26 3.79 0.78 -10.88
C CYS A 26 2.72 0.30 -9.90
N GLY A 27 2.90 0.65 -8.64
CA GLY A 27 1.96 0.35 -7.56
C GLY A 27 1.95 1.46 -6.53
N THR A 28 1.20 1.23 -5.46
CA THR A 28 1.09 2.09 -4.29
C THR A 28 1.48 1.31 -3.05
N GLY A 29 2.07 1.97 -2.07
CA GLY A 29 2.22 1.45 -0.71
C GLY A 29 1.92 2.53 0.31
N PHE A 30 1.93 2.17 1.59
CA PHE A 30 1.77 3.13 2.67
C PHE A 30 2.53 2.73 3.93
N VAL A 31 3.00 3.72 4.67
CA VAL A 31 3.83 3.50 5.85
C VAL A 31 2.95 3.20 7.06
N VAL A 32 3.25 2.08 7.71
CA VAL A 32 2.63 1.69 8.98
C VAL A 32 3.63 1.79 10.11
N ASN A 33 3.13 2.18 11.29
CA ASN A 33 3.93 2.14 12.50
C ASN A 33 3.89 0.71 13.07
N ILE A 34 5.01 0.01 12.99
CA ILE A 34 5.18 -1.28 13.67
C ILE A 34 6.00 -1.01 14.95
N PRO A 35 5.47 -1.35 16.13
CA PRO A 35 6.21 -1.17 17.38
C PRO A 35 7.56 -1.89 17.37
N GLU A 36 8.53 -1.32 18.09
CA GLU A 36 9.84 -1.95 18.36
C GLU A 36 10.72 -2.19 17.13
N THR A 37 10.41 -1.57 15.98
CA THR A 37 11.30 -1.54 14.82
C THR A 37 11.75 -0.12 14.51
N ASN A 38 13.03 0.00 14.15
CA ASN A 38 13.63 1.26 13.68
C ASN A 38 13.56 1.39 12.15
N LYS A 39 12.83 0.48 11.50
CA LYS A 39 12.70 0.43 10.03
C LYS A 39 11.46 1.18 9.57
N LEU A 40 11.55 1.74 8.36
CA LEU A 40 10.39 2.23 7.63
C LEU A 40 9.65 1.03 7.02
N CYS A 41 8.43 0.77 7.51
CA CYS A 41 7.62 -0.38 7.10
C CYS A 41 6.50 0.07 6.17
N ILE A 42 6.54 -0.39 4.92
CA ILE A 42 5.55 -0.04 3.89
C ILE A 42 4.70 -1.27 3.59
N LEU A 43 3.40 -1.20 3.84
CA LEU A 43 2.45 -2.20 3.36
C LEU A 43 2.07 -1.90 1.91
N THR A 44 1.83 -2.96 1.15
CA THR A 44 1.43 -2.89 -0.26
C THR A 44 0.76 -4.20 -0.68
N ALA A 45 0.33 -4.29 -1.94
CA ALA A 45 -0.15 -5.53 -2.54
C ALA A 45 1.02 -6.48 -2.82
N GLY A 46 0.79 -7.78 -2.67
CA GLY A 46 1.79 -8.82 -2.92
C GLY A 46 2.32 -8.79 -4.35
N HIS A 47 1.47 -8.49 -5.33
CA HIS A 47 1.85 -8.41 -6.75
C HIS A 47 2.77 -7.24 -7.10
N ASN A 48 2.95 -6.26 -6.22
CA ASN A 48 3.98 -5.24 -6.39
C ASN A 48 5.39 -5.77 -6.08
N ILE A 49 5.49 -6.93 -5.41
CA ILE A 49 6.75 -7.56 -5.00
C ILE A 49 6.97 -8.90 -5.71
N THR A 50 5.93 -9.71 -5.88
CA THR A 50 5.99 -11.03 -6.54
C THR A 50 4.90 -11.13 -7.58
N ARG A 51 5.24 -11.27 -8.86
CA ARG A 51 4.24 -11.26 -9.94
C ARG A 51 4.39 -12.44 -10.88
N LYS A 52 3.28 -13.13 -11.15
CA LYS A 52 3.25 -14.25 -12.09
C LYS A 52 3.72 -13.81 -13.48
N GLY A 53 4.73 -14.48 -14.01
CA GLY A 53 5.26 -14.25 -15.35
C GLY A 53 6.17 -13.02 -15.51
N ALA A 54 6.40 -12.24 -14.46
CA ALA A 54 7.25 -11.03 -14.53
C ALA A 54 8.76 -11.31 -14.40
N GLY A 55 9.14 -12.51 -13.94
CA GLY A 55 10.52 -12.84 -13.57
C GLY A 55 10.83 -12.44 -12.13
N ASP A 56 12.12 -12.35 -11.80
CA ASP A 56 12.54 -11.98 -10.44
C ASP A 56 12.48 -10.47 -10.23
N LEU A 57 12.05 -10.06 -9.03
CA LEU A 57 12.19 -8.66 -8.61
C LEU A 57 13.68 -8.31 -8.53
N ARG A 58 14.07 -7.21 -9.16
CA ARG A 58 15.45 -6.68 -9.12
C ARG A 58 15.59 -5.55 -8.12
N LYS A 59 14.61 -4.66 -8.09
CA LYS A 59 14.55 -3.53 -7.15
C LYS A 59 13.17 -2.88 -7.10
N ILE A 60 12.93 -2.10 -6.06
CA ILE A 60 11.81 -1.18 -5.95
C ILE A 60 12.34 0.24 -5.71
N GLN A 61 11.79 1.22 -6.41
CA GLN A 61 11.93 2.64 -6.04
C GLN A 61 10.69 3.08 -5.27
N VAL A 62 10.91 3.83 -4.19
CA VAL A 62 9.84 4.34 -3.33
C VAL A 62 9.86 5.86 -3.35
N THR A 63 8.73 6.46 -3.70
CA THR A 63 8.58 7.94 -3.76
C THR A 63 7.43 8.39 -2.87
N PHE A 64 7.73 9.25 -1.89
CA PHE A 64 6.72 9.94 -1.08
C PHE A 64 6.40 11.32 -1.68
N PRO A 65 5.21 11.89 -1.41
CA PRO A 65 4.86 13.24 -1.86
C PRO A 65 5.89 14.26 -1.42
N ASN A 66 6.43 15.03 -2.36
CA ASN A 66 7.39 16.11 -2.09
C ASN A 66 8.66 15.68 -1.32
N LYS A 67 9.06 14.40 -1.44
CA LYS A 67 10.29 13.87 -0.84
C LYS A 67 11.22 13.26 -1.90
N PRO A 68 12.54 13.19 -1.65
CA PRO A 68 13.47 12.41 -2.45
C PRO A 68 13.04 10.95 -2.58
N VAL A 69 13.44 10.34 -3.70
CA VAL A 69 13.22 8.92 -3.98
C VAL A 69 14.16 8.08 -3.11
N ILE A 70 13.62 7.04 -2.48
CA ILE A 70 14.42 5.96 -1.90
C ILE A 70 14.72 4.98 -3.03
N GLU A 71 15.97 4.99 -3.46
CA GLU A 71 16.46 4.24 -4.60
C GLU A 71 16.83 2.80 -4.25
N ASP A 72 16.68 1.90 -5.23
CA ASP A 72 17.27 0.56 -5.24
C ASP A 72 16.92 -0.33 -4.02
N VAL A 73 15.70 -0.26 -3.48
CA VAL A 73 15.24 -1.18 -2.43
C VAL A 73 15.29 -2.62 -2.94
N LYS A 74 16.03 -3.48 -2.23
CA LYS A 74 16.42 -4.80 -2.70
C LYS A 74 15.39 -5.88 -2.36
N PRO A 75 15.35 -6.98 -3.13
CA PRO A 75 14.39 -8.06 -2.90
C PRO A 75 14.45 -8.68 -1.50
N GLU A 76 15.63 -8.72 -0.86
CA GLU A 76 15.76 -9.26 0.51
C GLU A 76 15.07 -8.41 1.59
N ASP A 77 14.72 -7.16 1.27
CA ASP A 77 13.95 -6.28 2.16
C ASP A 77 12.44 -6.28 1.83
N CYS A 78 12.02 -7.13 0.89
CA CYS A 78 10.65 -7.25 0.43
C CYS A 78 10.06 -8.61 0.84
N PHE A 79 8.87 -8.59 1.40
CA PHE A 79 8.18 -9.76 1.93
C PHE A 79 6.78 -9.82 1.36
N THR A 80 6.34 -11.02 0.98
CA THR A 80 4.97 -11.31 0.54
C THR A 80 4.40 -12.43 1.39
N SER A 81 3.06 -12.51 1.48
CA SER A 81 2.43 -13.68 2.08
C SER A 81 2.94 -14.96 1.42
N HIS A 82 3.27 -15.97 2.23
CA HIS A 82 3.73 -17.27 1.71
C HIS A 82 2.69 -17.92 0.78
N ILE A 83 1.39 -17.79 1.12
CA ILE A 83 0.29 -18.31 0.30
C ILE A 83 0.28 -17.64 -1.08
N TYR A 84 0.46 -16.31 -1.12
CA TYR A 84 0.50 -15.58 -2.37
C TYR A 84 1.76 -15.90 -3.18
N LYS A 85 2.91 -15.97 -2.51
CA LYS A 85 4.21 -16.24 -3.13
C LYS A 85 4.25 -17.60 -3.84
N GLU A 86 3.60 -18.61 -3.28
CA GLU A 86 3.55 -19.96 -3.86
C GLU A 86 2.69 -20.02 -5.12
N ASN A 87 1.61 -19.24 -5.19
CA ASN A 87 0.70 -19.24 -6.34
C ASN A 87 0.20 -17.82 -6.67
N PRO A 88 1.06 -16.93 -7.17
CA PRO A 88 0.71 -15.52 -7.36
C PRO A 88 -0.39 -15.38 -8.42
N THR A 89 -1.49 -14.74 -8.05
CA THR A 89 -2.62 -14.48 -8.94
C THR A 89 -3.47 -13.32 -8.41
N ILE A 90 -3.98 -12.50 -9.33
CA ILE A 90 -4.93 -11.42 -9.03
C ILE A 90 -6.38 -11.82 -9.32
N ASP A 91 -6.60 -13.10 -9.68
CA ASP A 91 -7.94 -13.65 -9.88
C ASP A 91 -8.66 -13.72 -8.53
N SER A 92 -9.68 -12.88 -8.36
CA SER A 92 -10.48 -12.76 -7.14
C SER A 92 -11.21 -14.05 -6.73
N THR A 93 -11.31 -15.04 -7.63
CA THR A 93 -11.89 -16.35 -7.31
C THR A 93 -10.88 -17.33 -6.71
N SER A 94 -9.58 -17.02 -6.78
CA SER A 94 -8.53 -17.84 -6.19
C SER A 94 -8.32 -17.48 -4.73
N ALA A 95 -8.18 -18.50 -3.88
CA ALA A 95 -7.84 -18.32 -2.47
C ALA A 95 -6.55 -17.51 -2.28
N SER A 96 -5.59 -17.62 -3.21
CA SER A 96 -4.33 -16.88 -3.15
C SER A 96 -4.52 -15.36 -3.25
N ALA A 97 -5.51 -14.87 -4.02
CA ALA A 97 -5.75 -13.43 -4.17
C ALA A 97 -6.17 -12.75 -2.86
N PHE A 98 -6.77 -13.48 -1.91
CA PHE A 98 -7.06 -12.96 -0.57
C PHE A 98 -5.81 -12.68 0.27
N TRP A 99 -4.67 -13.21 -0.16
CA TRP A 99 -3.37 -13.05 0.49
C TRP A 99 -2.42 -12.15 -0.31
N ASP A 100 -2.97 -11.37 -1.26
CA ASP A 100 -2.22 -10.42 -2.10
C ASP A 100 -1.78 -9.18 -1.31
N PHE A 101 -0.98 -9.40 -0.27
CA PHE A 101 -0.36 -8.36 0.53
C PHE A 101 1.13 -8.63 0.72
N GLY A 102 1.86 -7.55 0.95
CA GLY A 102 3.29 -7.58 1.19
C GLY A 102 3.76 -6.43 2.08
N LEU A 103 5.00 -6.55 2.50
CA LEU A 103 5.71 -5.60 3.35
C LEU A 103 7.06 -5.30 2.71
N ILE A 104 7.42 -4.02 2.62
CA ILE A 104 8.77 -3.55 2.30
C ILE A 104 9.36 -2.96 3.58
N SER A 105 10.50 -3.48 4.01
CA SER A 105 11.14 -3.14 5.28
C SER A 105 12.46 -2.41 5.04
N ILE A 106 12.42 -1.08 5.07
CA ILE A 106 13.57 -0.24 4.71
C ILE A 106 14.35 0.10 5.98
N ASP A 107 15.61 -0.36 6.02
CA ASP A 107 16.59 0.10 7.01
C ASP A 107 17.08 1.51 6.63
N PRO A 108 16.78 2.54 7.45
CA PRO A 108 17.13 3.93 7.14
C PRO A 108 18.64 4.14 6.93
N VAL A 109 19.46 3.37 7.65
CA VAL A 109 20.93 3.46 7.60
C VAL A 109 21.44 2.80 6.33
N LYS A 110 20.95 1.59 6.00
CA LYS A 110 21.29 0.87 4.75
C LYS A 110 21.01 1.72 3.52
N TYR A 111 19.86 2.40 3.50
CA TYR A 111 19.37 3.17 2.36
C TYR A 111 19.66 4.67 2.44
N LYS A 112 20.38 5.12 3.47
CA LYS A 112 20.75 6.55 3.69
C LYS A 112 19.53 7.48 3.65
N VAL A 113 18.41 7.03 4.22
CA VAL A 113 17.18 7.82 4.30
C VAL A 113 17.36 8.88 5.39
N ALA A 114 17.27 10.16 5.03
CA ALA A 114 17.42 11.23 6.00
C ALA A 114 16.24 11.24 7.01
N PRO A 115 16.46 11.55 8.30
CA PRO A 115 15.42 11.47 9.33
C PRO A 115 14.17 12.31 9.06
N ASP A 116 14.31 13.44 8.37
CA ASP A 116 13.22 14.34 7.96
C ASP A 116 12.38 13.77 6.80
N LEU A 117 12.80 12.67 6.20
CA LEU A 117 12.06 11.93 5.18
C LEU A 117 11.09 10.92 5.77
N PHE A 118 11.13 10.67 7.08
CA PHE A 118 10.18 9.79 7.75
C PHE A 118 8.83 10.50 7.88
N PRO A 119 7.77 10.05 7.18
CA PRO A 119 6.45 10.65 7.33
C PRO A 119 5.76 10.28 8.65
N GLY A 120 6.48 9.63 9.57
CA GLY A 120 5.89 8.79 10.60
C GLY A 120 5.29 7.53 9.98
N GLY A 121 4.30 6.94 10.64
CA GLY A 121 3.50 5.85 10.08
C GLY A 121 2.07 5.95 10.56
N CYS A 122 1.13 5.48 9.76
CA CYS A 122 -0.25 5.35 10.19
C CYS A 122 -0.42 4.16 11.13
N ALA A 123 -1.50 4.19 11.91
CA ALA A 123 -1.98 2.99 12.57
C ALA A 123 -2.60 2.06 11.52
N PHE A 124 -2.33 0.76 11.65
CA PHE A 124 -3.04 -0.30 10.93
C PHE A 124 -3.80 -1.11 11.97
N ASN A 125 -5.11 -0.91 12.05
CA ASN A 125 -5.94 -1.53 13.08
C ASN A 125 -7.02 -2.40 12.46
N VAL A 126 -7.28 -3.52 13.10
CA VAL A 126 -8.48 -4.31 12.83
C VAL A 126 -9.61 -3.64 13.61
N TRP A 127 -10.54 -3.03 12.88
CA TRP A 127 -11.72 -2.41 13.48
C TRP A 127 -12.47 -3.37 14.40
N ARG A 128 -13.11 -2.80 15.43
CA ARG A 128 -13.74 -3.57 16.50
C ARG A 128 -14.83 -4.50 15.96
N THR A 129 -15.67 -4.01 15.05
CA THR A 129 -16.73 -4.80 14.43
C THR A 129 -16.91 -4.50 12.94
N LYS A 130 -17.58 -5.43 12.24
CA LYS A 130 -18.00 -5.22 10.85
C LYS A 130 -19.02 -4.08 10.71
N GLN A 131 -19.91 -3.94 11.70
CA GLN A 131 -20.91 -2.86 11.71
C GLN A 131 -20.25 -1.49 11.76
N ASP A 132 -19.20 -1.33 12.55
CA ASP A 132 -18.48 -0.06 12.67
C ASP A 132 -17.82 0.31 11.33
N LEU A 133 -17.22 -0.65 10.63
CA LEU A 133 -16.67 -0.43 9.29
C LEU A 133 -17.75 -0.02 8.27
N LEU A 134 -18.90 -0.71 8.25
CA LEU A 134 -20.00 -0.43 7.33
C LEU A 134 -20.68 0.93 7.60
N ALA A 135 -20.63 1.42 8.84
CA ALA A 135 -21.22 2.69 9.24
C ALA A 135 -20.37 3.91 8.84
N ASN A 136 -19.09 3.71 8.52
CA ASN A 136 -18.14 4.78 8.22
C ASN A 136 -17.83 4.91 6.73
N GLN A 137 -17.43 6.12 6.33
CA GLN A 137 -16.84 6.33 5.00
C GLN A 137 -15.38 5.87 5.03
N VAL A 138 -14.97 5.27 3.92
CA VAL A 138 -13.57 4.95 3.67
C VAL A 138 -12.98 5.87 2.62
N THR A 139 -11.71 6.20 2.77
CA THR A 139 -10.92 6.89 1.75
C THR A 139 -9.87 5.96 1.18
N VAL A 140 -9.76 5.94 -0.14
CA VAL A 140 -8.78 5.12 -0.84
C VAL A 140 -7.79 6.03 -1.52
N HIS A 141 -6.51 5.81 -1.23
CA HIS A 141 -5.42 6.61 -1.74
C HIS A 141 -4.52 5.77 -2.64
N GLY A 142 -4.04 6.36 -3.73
CA GLY A 142 -3.01 5.71 -4.53
C GLY A 142 -2.55 6.49 -5.75
N TYR A 143 -1.60 5.93 -6.48
CA TYR A 143 -0.98 6.55 -7.64
C TYR A 143 -1.42 5.84 -8.90
N ARG A 144 -2.03 6.56 -9.85
CA ARG A 144 -2.39 5.96 -11.14
C ARG A 144 -1.14 5.74 -11.98
N LYS A 145 -1.13 4.67 -12.79
CA LYS A 145 -0.02 4.36 -13.69
C LYS A 145 0.24 5.53 -14.63
N GLY A 146 1.49 6.02 -14.63
CA GLY A 146 1.92 7.13 -15.48
C GLY A 146 1.53 8.53 -14.99
N GLU A 147 0.83 8.63 -13.85
CA GLU A 147 0.49 9.92 -13.24
C GLU A 147 1.43 10.21 -12.06
N PRO A 148 2.00 11.43 -11.96
CA PRO A 148 2.85 11.79 -10.84
C PRO A 148 2.05 12.07 -9.56
N GLY A 149 0.78 12.50 -9.72
CA GLY A 149 -0.08 12.91 -8.62
C GLY A 149 -0.70 11.73 -7.90
N GLN A 150 -0.77 11.84 -6.58
CA GLN A 150 -1.59 10.96 -5.76
C GLN A 150 -3.07 11.25 -5.99
N THR A 151 -3.87 10.19 -6.03
CA THR A 151 -5.33 10.24 -6.15
C THR A 151 -5.99 9.81 -4.84
N LYS A 152 -7.19 10.34 -4.61
CA LYS A 152 -8.05 10.03 -3.47
C LYS A 152 -9.47 9.78 -3.96
N GLY A 153 -10.08 8.70 -3.50
CA GLY A 153 -11.52 8.43 -3.61
C GLY A 153 -12.14 8.29 -2.23
N THR A 154 -13.43 8.61 -2.10
CA THR A 154 -14.19 8.41 -0.86
C THR A 154 -15.47 7.66 -1.19
N SER A 155 -15.77 6.62 -0.43
CA SER A 155 -16.95 5.78 -0.63
C SER A 155 -17.38 5.12 0.68
N SER A 156 -18.58 4.58 0.72
CA SER A 156 -19.00 3.68 1.79
C SER A 156 -18.65 2.25 1.42
N LEU A 157 -18.46 1.39 2.44
CA LEU A 157 -18.33 -0.04 2.22
C LEU A 157 -19.71 -0.65 1.93
N ASP A 158 -19.78 -1.49 0.90
CA ASP A 158 -20.96 -2.28 0.54
C ASP A 158 -21.03 -3.58 1.35
N ARG A 159 -19.86 -4.23 1.51
CA ARG A 159 -19.75 -5.52 2.19
C ARG A 159 -18.40 -5.68 2.88
N VAL A 160 -18.39 -6.40 3.99
CA VAL A 160 -17.19 -6.79 4.75
C VAL A 160 -17.19 -8.30 5.00
N ASP A 161 -16.29 -8.99 4.31
CA ASP A 161 -16.03 -10.42 4.49
C ASP A 161 -14.83 -10.64 5.41
N ALA A 162 -14.48 -11.90 5.69
CA ALA A 162 -13.36 -12.22 6.59
C ALA A 162 -11.99 -11.72 6.06
N HIS A 163 -11.85 -11.61 4.73
CA HIS A 163 -10.58 -11.29 4.06
C HIS A 163 -10.72 -10.21 2.98
N ALA A 164 -11.88 -9.54 2.90
CA ALA A 164 -12.13 -8.58 1.82
C ALA A 164 -13.09 -7.47 2.25
N LEU A 165 -12.81 -6.26 1.74
CA LEU A 165 -13.66 -5.08 1.84
C LEU A 165 -14.17 -4.74 0.43
N TYR A 166 -15.46 -4.50 0.29
CA TYR A 166 -16.09 -4.16 -0.99
C TYR A 166 -16.58 -2.72 -0.94
N TYR A 167 -16.24 -1.93 -1.96
CA TYR A 167 -16.59 -0.53 -2.08
C TYR A 167 -16.70 -0.14 -3.55
N TYR A 168 -17.38 0.96 -3.82
CA TYR A 168 -17.58 1.48 -5.18
C TYR A 168 -16.70 2.71 -5.39
N ILE A 169 -15.48 2.47 -5.86
CA ILE A 169 -14.56 3.51 -6.35
C ILE A 169 -13.95 2.98 -7.65
N ASP A 170 -14.01 3.76 -8.72
CA ASP A 170 -13.36 3.40 -9.97
C ASP A 170 -11.84 3.41 -9.80
N THR A 171 -11.24 2.22 -9.85
CA THR A 171 -9.80 2.04 -9.74
C THR A 171 -9.19 1.84 -11.12
N ILE A 172 -8.15 2.61 -11.42
CA ILE A 172 -7.33 2.45 -12.62
C ILE A 172 -6.00 1.81 -12.19
N GLY A 173 -5.36 1.03 -13.07
CA GLY A 173 -4.08 0.39 -12.76
C GLY A 173 -3.04 1.36 -12.15
N GLY A 174 -2.29 0.88 -11.16
CA GLY A 174 -1.29 1.65 -10.39
C GLY A 174 -1.68 1.90 -8.93
N VAL A 175 -2.98 1.97 -8.63
CA VAL A 175 -3.46 2.21 -7.25
C VAL A 175 -3.30 0.99 -6.33
N SER A 176 -3.02 -0.19 -6.91
CA SER A 176 -2.83 -1.44 -6.19
C SER A 176 -1.79 -1.34 -5.07
N GLY A 177 -2.14 -1.83 -3.89
CA GLY A 177 -1.36 -1.75 -2.66
C GLY A 177 -1.61 -0.47 -1.87
N GLY A 178 -2.48 0.42 -2.35
CA GLY A 178 -2.87 1.63 -1.65
C GLY A 178 -3.66 1.35 -0.38
N PRO A 179 -3.60 2.25 0.61
CA PRO A 179 -4.37 2.10 1.83
C PRO A 179 -5.84 2.43 1.59
N ILE A 180 -6.68 1.68 2.30
CA ILE A 180 -8.07 2.05 2.59
C ILE A 180 -8.06 2.60 4.01
N PHE A 181 -8.34 3.89 4.19
CA PHE A 181 -8.42 4.55 5.49
C PHE A 181 -9.87 4.72 5.94
N SER A 182 -10.09 4.70 7.25
CA SER A 182 -11.31 5.14 7.92
C SER A 182 -10.94 5.98 9.14
N LEU A 183 -11.89 6.75 9.69
CA LEU A 183 -11.71 7.49 10.94
C LEU A 183 -12.15 6.64 12.12
N ASP A 184 -11.30 6.47 13.14
CA ASP A 184 -11.71 5.82 14.39
C ASP A 184 -12.62 6.70 15.27
N ASP A 185 -13.06 6.18 16.42
CA ASP A 185 -13.93 6.87 17.37
C ASP A 185 -13.34 8.21 17.86
N ASP A 186 -12.01 8.35 17.86
CA ASP A 186 -11.27 9.52 18.28
C ASP A 186 -10.99 10.50 17.12
N GLY A 187 -11.45 10.18 15.91
CA GLY A 187 -11.27 10.97 14.71
C GLY A 187 -9.89 10.85 14.06
N ASN A 188 -9.11 9.81 14.39
CA ASN A 188 -7.82 9.55 13.77
C ASN A 188 -7.97 8.68 12.51
N TYR A 189 -7.14 8.94 11.51
CA TYR A 189 -7.06 8.09 10.32
C TYR A 189 -6.35 6.78 10.62
N VAL A 190 -7.01 5.68 10.31
CA VAL A 190 -6.50 4.33 10.51
C VAL A 190 -6.65 3.53 9.23
N ALA A 191 -5.59 2.83 8.80
CA ALA A 191 -5.67 1.94 7.65
C ALA A 191 -6.41 0.66 8.04
N VAL A 192 -7.41 0.30 7.24
CA VAL A 192 -8.34 -0.83 7.47
C VAL A 192 -8.23 -1.92 6.43
N GLY A 193 -7.51 -1.65 5.34
CA GLY A 193 -7.32 -2.58 4.24
C GLY A 193 -6.24 -2.11 3.27
N ILE A 194 -5.88 -3.03 2.38
CA ILE A 194 -4.96 -2.82 1.26
C ILE A 194 -5.76 -3.05 0.00
N GLN A 195 -5.63 -2.15 -0.97
CA GLN A 195 -6.29 -2.22 -2.27
C GLN A 195 -5.63 -3.22 -3.23
#